data_AF-A0A960TNK0-F1
#
_entry.id   AF-A0A960TNK0-F1
#
_cell.length_a   1.000
_cell.length_b   1.000
_cell.length_c   1.000
_cell.angle_alpha   90.00
_cell.angle_beta   90.00
_cell.angle_gamma   90.00
#
_symmetry.space_group_name_H-M   'P 1'
#
loop_
_entity.id
_entity.type
_entity.pdbx_description
1 polymer ?
#
loop_
_entity_poly.entity_id
_entity_poly.type
_entity_poly.pdbx_seq_one_letter_code
_entity_poly.pdbx_strand_id
1 'polypeptide(L)'
;GYNFLGEKVYNPFDILLFLNRKDFKNYWCETGNPTFLIDLIQKNQYNPISIEKIEVSEEDMGSFDVDHIQLEVLLFQTGYLTILKKERIGVRTIYKLTYPNLEVRSSLNSVILMHLSNDSQNAKIESKLYKILQSGDPSLMKPIFHSFFASIPHDWYRKNKLANYEAYYASIFYCYFASLGLDVRAEDVTNHGQVDMTVFFENKVFVFEFKVIELTEKGSALSQIKQKRYYEKHLNVDRNGDSITVETRHALSLQNPSSLQIQKREIYLIGVEFSREDRNITNLEWEKI
;
A
#
# COMPACT_ATOMS: atom_id res chain seq x y z
N GLY A 1 3.77 -6.41 15.05
CA GLY A 1 4.40 -5.58 16.09
C GLY A 1 5.82 -5.25 15.70
N TYR A 2 6.44 -4.36 16.47
CA TYR A 2 7.83 -3.95 16.33
C TYR A 2 8.78 -5.12 16.49
N ASN A 3 9.80 -5.18 15.64
CA ASN A 3 10.82 -6.22 15.60
C ASN A 3 12.22 -5.59 15.59
N PHE A 4 13.06 -6.02 16.52
CA PHE A 4 14.46 -5.63 16.63
C PHE A 4 15.38 -6.86 16.55
N LEU A 5 15.01 -7.82 15.68
CA LEU A 5 15.64 -9.14 15.53
C LEU A 5 15.42 -10.10 16.73
N GLY A 6 14.33 -9.90 17.46
CA GLY A 6 13.93 -10.72 18.59
C GLY A 6 12.43 -11.01 18.55
N GLU A 7 11.82 -11.17 19.73
CA GLU A 7 10.37 -11.29 19.83
C GLU A 7 9.69 -9.98 19.42
N LYS A 8 8.58 -10.10 18.69
CA LYS A 8 7.82 -8.94 18.26
C LYS A 8 7.06 -8.35 19.45
N VAL A 9 7.16 -7.04 19.62
CA VAL A 9 6.49 -6.31 20.71
C VAL A 9 5.46 -5.33 20.18
N TYR A 10 4.47 -5.00 21.01
CA TYR A 10 3.56 -3.89 20.76
C TYR A 10 4.13 -2.61 21.39
N ASN A 11 3.71 -1.45 20.89
CA ASN A 11 3.98 -0.19 21.56
C ASN A 11 3.38 -0.24 22.98
N PRO A 12 4.21 -0.13 24.04
CA PRO A 12 3.73 -0.20 25.41
C PRO A 12 2.67 0.84 25.75
N PHE A 13 2.76 2.05 25.17
CA PHE A 13 1.83 3.13 25.45
C PHE A 13 0.44 2.86 24.85
N ASP A 14 0.37 2.30 23.64
CA ASP A 14 -0.90 1.88 23.01
C ASP A 14 -1.61 0.81 23.85
N ILE A 15 -0.83 -0.13 24.42
CA ILE A 15 -1.36 -1.14 25.35
C ILE A 15 -1.89 -0.50 26.64
N LEU A 16 -1.18 0.48 27.21
CA LEU A 16 -1.65 1.20 28.39
C LEU A 16 -2.94 1.98 28.11
N LEU A 17 -3.03 2.63 26.94
CA LEU A 17 -4.25 3.33 26.50
C LEU A 17 -5.41 2.36 26.32
N PHE A 18 -5.18 1.21 25.67
CA PHE A 18 -6.17 0.15 25.54
C PHE A 18 -6.65 -0.36 26.90
N LEU A 19 -5.75 -0.67 27.83
CA LEU A 19 -6.12 -1.18 29.16
C LEU A 19 -6.88 -0.14 30.00
N ASN A 20 -6.49 1.14 29.88
CA ASN A 20 -7.13 2.24 30.60
C ASN A 20 -8.53 2.56 30.04
N ARG A 21 -8.66 2.68 28.70
CA ARG A 21 -9.91 3.05 28.03
C ARG A 21 -10.83 1.87 27.75
N LYS A 22 -10.28 0.64 27.70
CA LYS A 22 -10.97 -0.61 27.33
C LYS A 22 -11.66 -0.56 25.97
N ASP A 23 -11.07 0.18 25.05
CA ASP A 23 -11.61 0.42 23.72
C ASP A 23 -10.54 0.11 22.68
N PHE A 24 -10.87 -0.70 21.67
CA PHE A 24 -9.92 -1.11 20.65
C PHE A 24 -9.92 -0.09 19.51
N LYS A 25 -8.87 0.73 19.45
CA LYS A 25 -8.71 1.85 18.54
C LYS A 25 -7.29 1.97 18.04
N ASN A 26 -7.10 2.75 16.97
CA ASN A 26 -5.78 3.21 16.54
C ASN A 26 -5.29 4.27 17.53
N TYR A 27 -4.35 3.87 18.39
CA TYR A 27 -3.75 4.75 19.40
C TYR A 27 -2.47 5.40 18.90
N TRP A 28 -1.81 4.82 17.88
CA TRP A 28 -0.59 5.37 17.30
C TRP A 28 -0.74 6.84 16.89
N CYS A 29 -1.83 7.16 16.18
CA CYS A 29 -2.08 8.50 15.66
C CYS A 29 -2.35 9.55 16.75
N GLU A 30 -2.78 9.16 17.96
CA GLU A 30 -3.07 10.11 19.05
C GLU A 30 -1.79 10.63 19.74
N THR A 31 -0.64 9.98 19.51
CA THR A 31 0.53 10.12 20.39
C THR A 31 1.75 10.73 19.72
N GLY A 32 1.72 10.88 18.39
CA GLY A 32 2.79 11.49 17.61
C GLY A 32 2.24 12.42 16.54
N ASN A 33 2.78 13.64 16.45
CA ASN A 33 2.52 14.52 15.32
C ASN A 33 3.67 14.38 14.31
N PRO A 34 3.47 13.71 13.15
CA PRO A 34 4.54 13.49 12.19
C PRO A 34 4.75 14.67 11.23
N THR A 35 4.32 15.90 11.52
CA THR A 35 4.46 17.04 10.57
C THR A 35 5.85 17.12 9.95
N PHE A 36 6.91 16.99 10.76
CA PHE A 36 8.30 17.01 10.28
C PHE A 36 8.64 15.88 9.29
N LEU A 37 8.13 14.66 9.52
CA LEU A 37 8.29 13.54 8.58
C LEU A 37 7.60 13.84 7.25
N ILE A 38 6.43 14.46 7.30
CA ILE A 38 5.69 14.82 6.10
C ILE A 38 6.41 15.91 5.31
N ASP A 39 6.93 16.93 6.00
CA ASP A 39 7.74 17.98 5.36
C ASP A 39 8.94 17.39 4.63
N LEU A 40 9.60 16.37 5.20
CA LEU A 40 10.70 15.65 4.56
C LEU A 40 10.24 14.82 3.36
N ILE A 41 9.14 14.06 3.48
CA ILE A 41 8.55 13.29 2.37
C ILE A 41 8.25 14.23 1.20
N GLN A 42 7.68 15.41 1.46
CA GLN A 42 7.38 16.40 0.44
C GLN A 42 8.62 17.04 -0.17
N LYS A 43 9.56 17.50 0.68
CA LYS A 43 10.79 18.16 0.24
C LYS A 43 11.61 17.24 -0.66
N ASN A 44 11.66 15.95 -0.32
CA ASN A 44 12.42 14.95 -1.04
C ASN A 44 11.63 14.26 -2.16
N GLN A 45 10.34 14.61 -2.36
CA GLN A 45 9.44 13.99 -3.33
C GLN A 45 9.41 12.46 -3.22
N TYR A 46 9.39 11.98 -1.98
CA TYR A 46 9.48 10.55 -1.71
C TYR A 46 8.23 9.83 -2.19
N ASN A 47 8.39 8.69 -2.86
CA ASN A 47 7.26 7.86 -3.29
C ASN A 47 6.78 7.00 -2.12
N PRO A 48 5.54 7.14 -1.63
CA PRO A 48 5.01 6.29 -0.55
C PRO A 48 5.15 4.78 -0.78
N ILE A 49 5.10 4.33 -2.05
CA ILE A 49 5.28 2.91 -2.41
C ILE A 49 6.70 2.44 -2.09
N SER A 50 7.74 3.28 -2.24
CA SER A 50 9.11 2.86 -1.96
C SER A 50 9.39 2.63 -0.48
N ILE A 51 8.52 3.13 0.42
CA ILE A 51 8.61 2.84 1.86
C ILE A 51 8.52 1.33 2.14
N GLU A 52 7.75 0.59 1.32
CA GLU A 52 7.58 -0.86 1.46
C GLU A 52 8.85 -1.66 1.09
N LYS A 53 9.88 -1.01 0.52
CA LYS A 53 11.10 -1.64 -0.01
C LYS A 53 12.39 -1.05 0.55
N ILE A 54 12.32 -0.37 1.69
CA ILE A 54 13.48 0.29 2.28
C ILE A 54 14.53 -0.74 2.70
N GLU A 55 15.75 -0.51 2.25
CA GLU A 55 16.97 -1.17 2.71
C GLU A 55 17.96 -0.12 3.19
N VAL A 56 18.51 -0.31 4.39
CA VAL A 56 19.45 0.63 5.02
C VAL A 56 20.68 -0.11 5.51
N SER A 57 21.87 0.46 5.31
CA SER A 57 23.09 -0.16 5.84
C SER A 57 23.20 0.02 7.35
N GLU A 58 23.96 -0.84 8.03
CA GLU A 58 24.23 -0.69 9.47
C GLU A 58 24.97 0.62 9.80
N GLU A 59 25.81 1.11 8.89
CA GLU A 59 26.49 2.40 9.00
C GLU A 59 25.49 3.55 8.94
N ASP A 60 24.60 3.55 7.95
CA ASP A 60 23.57 4.59 7.78
C ASP A 60 22.57 4.58 8.94
N MET A 61 22.16 3.40 9.39
CA MET A 61 21.21 3.23 10.50
C MET A 61 21.76 3.78 11.83
N GLY A 62 23.08 3.72 12.01
CA GLY A 62 23.79 4.31 13.15
C GLY A 62 24.23 5.76 12.95
N SER A 63 24.13 6.28 11.73
CA SER A 63 24.50 7.66 11.41
C SER A 63 23.34 8.60 11.72
N PHE A 64 23.61 9.68 12.45
CA PHE A 64 22.66 10.76 12.68
C PHE A 64 23.31 12.09 12.30
N ASP A 65 23.26 12.41 11.01
CA ASP A 65 23.59 13.74 10.51
C ASP A 65 22.33 14.61 10.58
N VAL A 66 22.33 15.60 11.48
CA VAL A 66 21.20 16.53 11.68
C VAL A 66 20.97 17.40 10.44
N ASP A 67 22.02 17.66 9.66
CA ASP A 67 21.95 18.46 8.44
C ASP A 67 21.49 17.63 7.24
N HIS A 68 21.70 16.30 7.27
CA HIS A 68 21.31 15.35 6.22
C HIS A 68 20.57 14.13 6.79
N ILE A 69 19.39 14.37 7.36
CA ILE A 69 18.56 13.30 7.92
C ILE A 69 17.98 12.44 6.78
N GLN A 70 18.42 11.18 6.70
CA GLN A 70 17.86 10.17 5.80
C GLN A 70 16.44 9.81 6.27
N LEU A 71 15.46 9.84 5.36
CA LEU A 71 14.05 9.61 5.70
C LEU A 71 13.83 8.19 6.23
N GLU A 72 14.53 7.21 5.67
CA GLU A 72 14.50 5.79 6.02
C GLU A 72 14.88 5.59 7.50
N VAL A 73 15.98 6.23 7.91
CA VAL A 73 16.47 6.20 9.28
C VAL A 73 15.46 6.88 10.20
N LEU A 74 14.94 8.03 9.79
CA LEU A 74 13.98 8.76 10.61
C LEU A 74 12.66 7.98 10.80
N LEU A 75 12.11 7.38 9.74
CA LEU A 75 10.92 6.53 9.81
C LEU A 75 11.14 5.34 10.76
N PHE A 76 12.34 4.77 10.80
CA PHE A 76 12.70 3.74 11.77
C PHE A 76 12.77 4.28 13.20
N GLN A 77 13.52 5.37 13.42
CA GLN A 77 13.74 5.96 14.75
C GLN A 77 12.44 6.50 15.39
N THR A 78 11.52 6.97 14.55
CA THR A 78 10.19 7.47 14.98
C THR A 78 9.14 6.37 15.09
N GLY A 79 9.51 5.11 14.83
CA GLY A 79 8.63 3.95 15.00
C GLY A 79 7.58 3.76 13.90
N TYR A 80 7.73 4.41 12.76
CA TYR A 80 6.92 4.10 11.56
C TYR A 80 7.40 2.84 10.84
N LEU A 81 8.68 2.52 10.98
CA LEU A 81 9.28 1.30 10.43
C LEU A 81 9.98 0.48 11.53
N THR A 82 10.14 -0.80 11.24
CA THR A 82 10.81 -1.77 12.09
C THR A 82 11.63 -2.76 11.25
N ILE A 83 12.49 -3.56 11.87
CA ILE A 83 13.36 -4.47 11.12
C ILE A 83 12.55 -5.66 10.63
N LEU A 84 12.44 -5.84 9.32
CA LEU A 84 11.91 -7.07 8.72
C LEU A 84 12.95 -8.19 8.85
N LYS A 85 14.18 -7.92 8.39
CA LYS A 85 15.31 -8.85 8.48
C LYS A 85 16.65 -8.14 8.36
N LYS A 86 17.69 -8.81 8.84
CA LYS A 86 19.11 -8.44 8.68
C LYS A 86 19.76 -9.40 7.69
N GLU A 87 20.48 -8.86 6.73
CA GLU A 87 21.22 -9.61 5.72
C GLU A 87 22.68 -9.14 5.69
N ARG A 88 23.59 -10.05 5.35
CA ARG A 88 25.00 -9.74 5.17
C ARG A 88 25.36 -9.83 3.70
N ILE A 89 25.85 -8.74 3.14
CA ILE A 89 26.28 -8.64 1.73
C ILE A 89 27.78 -8.33 1.73
N GLY A 90 28.58 -9.38 1.56
CA GLY A 90 30.04 -9.30 1.71
C GLY A 90 30.43 -8.86 3.13
N VAL A 91 31.08 -7.70 3.22
CA VAL A 91 31.48 -7.10 4.51
C VAL A 91 30.42 -6.20 5.14
N ARG A 92 29.36 -5.85 4.40
CA ARG A 92 28.31 -4.93 4.87
C ARG A 92 27.14 -5.67 5.48
N THR A 93 26.57 -5.09 6.52
CA THR A 93 25.25 -5.46 7.05
C THR A 93 24.20 -4.55 6.44
N ILE A 94 23.13 -5.13 5.90
CA ILE A 94 21.95 -4.42 5.40
C ILE A 94 20.72 -4.85 6.21
N TYR A 95 19.90 -3.87 6.60
CA TYR A 95 18.61 -4.06 7.22
C TYR A 95 17.50 -3.80 6.21
N LYS A 96 16.58 -4.75 6.05
CA LYS A 96 15.32 -4.51 5.35
C LYS A 96 14.30 -4.02 6.36
N LEU A 97 13.63 -2.92 6.07
CA LEU A 97 12.65 -2.31 6.96
C LEU A 97 11.23 -2.53 6.45
N THR A 98 10.26 -2.52 7.36
CA THR A 98 8.82 -2.65 7.04
C THR A 98 7.97 -1.99 8.12
N TYR A 99 6.69 -1.78 7.85
CA TYR A 99 5.74 -1.34 8.87
C TYR A 99 5.58 -2.37 9.99
N PRO A 100 5.52 -1.95 11.26
CA PRO A 100 5.36 -2.88 12.38
C PRO A 100 4.00 -3.58 12.40
N ASN A 101 2.95 -2.92 11.91
CA ASN A 101 1.58 -3.43 11.82
C ASN A 101 0.72 -2.55 10.87
N LEU A 102 -0.54 -2.97 10.65
CA LEU A 102 -1.50 -2.25 9.81
C LEU A 102 -1.91 -0.89 10.39
N GLU A 103 -1.94 -0.74 11.71
CA GLU A 103 -2.31 0.51 12.39
C GLU A 103 -1.32 1.63 12.06
N VAL A 104 -0.03 1.36 12.21
CA VAL A 104 1.05 2.31 11.89
C VAL A 104 1.08 2.60 10.39
N ARG A 105 0.90 1.58 9.55
CA ARG A 105 0.80 1.76 8.09
C ARG A 105 -0.37 2.67 7.71
N SER A 106 -1.55 2.40 8.26
CA SER A 106 -2.76 3.21 8.03
C SER A 106 -2.53 4.65 8.47
N SER A 107 -2.05 4.87 9.68
CA SER A 107 -1.78 6.21 10.23
C SER A 107 -0.82 7.03 9.36
N LEU A 108 0.32 6.46 8.95
CA LEU A 108 1.27 7.19 8.10
C LEU A 108 0.64 7.59 6.77
N ASN A 109 -0.06 6.67 6.11
CA ASN A 109 -0.68 6.93 4.81
C ASN A 109 -1.85 7.92 4.90
N SER A 110 -2.66 7.87 5.97
CA SER A 110 -3.69 8.88 6.24
C SER A 110 -3.07 10.28 6.34
N VAL A 111 -1.95 10.41 7.06
CA VAL A 111 -1.31 11.72 7.22
C VAL A 111 -0.65 12.20 5.92
N ILE A 112 -0.02 11.30 5.14
CA ILE A 112 0.50 11.64 3.81
C ILE A 112 -0.64 12.18 2.92
N LEU A 113 -1.80 11.52 2.89
CA LEU A 113 -2.96 11.97 2.11
C LEU A 113 -3.47 13.34 2.53
N MET A 114 -3.56 13.61 3.85
CA MET A 114 -3.99 14.92 4.36
C MET A 114 -3.17 16.07 3.81
N HIS A 115 -1.88 15.85 3.63
CA HIS A 115 -0.99 16.88 3.13
C HIS A 115 -0.94 16.95 1.60
N LEU A 116 -1.21 15.83 0.89
CA LEU A 116 -1.31 15.82 -0.57
C LEU A 116 -2.55 16.57 -1.10
N SER A 117 -3.67 16.49 -0.40
CA SER A 117 -4.94 17.09 -0.86
C SER A 117 -5.26 18.46 -0.29
N ASN A 118 -4.56 18.92 0.77
CA ASN A 118 -4.97 20.06 1.60
C ASN A 118 -6.45 19.99 2.03
N ASP A 119 -7.07 18.81 1.97
CA ASP A 119 -8.51 18.65 2.05
C ASP A 119 -8.91 17.94 3.34
N SER A 120 -9.69 18.66 4.15
CA SER A 120 -10.38 18.15 5.35
C SER A 120 -11.35 16.98 5.08
N GLN A 121 -11.70 16.68 3.82
CA GLN A 121 -12.67 15.64 3.45
C GLN A 121 -12.08 14.22 3.35
N ASN A 122 -10.78 14.00 3.60
CA ASN A 122 -10.16 12.69 3.43
C ASN A 122 -10.88 11.54 4.16
N ALA A 123 -11.33 11.76 5.40
CA ALA A 123 -12.09 10.75 6.16
C ALA A 123 -13.42 10.36 5.49
N LYS A 124 -14.08 11.31 4.79
CA LYS A 124 -15.31 11.01 4.03
C LYS A 124 -14.99 10.23 2.75
N ILE A 125 -13.86 10.51 2.12
CA ILE A 125 -13.41 9.78 0.93
C ILE A 125 -13.06 8.34 1.31
N GLU A 126 -12.29 8.13 2.37
CA GLU A 126 -11.99 6.82 2.95
C GLU A 126 -13.26 6.03 3.23
N SER A 127 -14.23 6.64 3.92
CA SER A 127 -15.52 6.00 4.21
C SER A 127 -16.30 5.59 2.95
N LYS A 128 -16.22 6.39 1.87
CA LYS A 128 -16.86 6.07 0.59
C LYS A 128 -16.13 4.92 -0.12
N LEU A 129 -14.80 4.96 -0.17
CA LEU A 129 -13.99 3.89 -0.78
C LEU A 129 -14.22 2.55 -0.08
N TYR A 130 -14.26 2.53 1.26
CA TYR A 130 -14.58 1.33 2.03
C TYR A 130 -15.94 0.73 1.61
N LYS A 131 -16.98 1.56 1.49
CA LYS A 131 -18.31 1.12 1.04
C LYS A 131 -18.31 0.57 -0.38
N ILE A 132 -17.50 1.13 -1.26
CA ILE A 132 -17.35 0.66 -2.65
C ILE A 132 -16.70 -0.72 -2.70
N LEU A 133 -15.66 -0.96 -1.89
CA LEU A 133 -15.04 -2.28 -1.76
C LEU A 133 -16.04 -3.30 -1.18
N GLN A 134 -16.85 -2.88 -0.22
CA GLN A 134 -17.90 -3.71 0.35
C GLN A 134 -19.00 -4.05 -0.67
N SER A 135 -19.46 -3.09 -1.47
CA SER A 135 -20.46 -3.33 -2.52
C SER A 135 -19.90 -4.12 -3.71
N GLY A 136 -18.58 -4.10 -3.91
CA GLY A 136 -17.94 -4.78 -5.02
C GLY A 136 -18.29 -4.15 -6.38
N ASP A 137 -18.40 -2.82 -6.43
CA ASP A 137 -18.71 -2.06 -7.65
C ASP A 137 -17.62 -1.02 -7.95
N PRO A 138 -16.52 -1.41 -8.63
CA PRO A 138 -15.43 -0.51 -8.96
C PRO A 138 -15.83 0.70 -9.81
N SER A 139 -16.98 0.69 -10.50
CA SER A 139 -17.43 1.82 -11.31
C SER A 139 -17.61 3.10 -10.49
N LEU A 140 -17.90 2.96 -9.21
CA LEU A 140 -18.09 4.07 -8.26
C LEU A 140 -16.77 4.72 -7.82
N MET A 141 -15.60 4.10 -8.09
CA MET A 141 -14.30 4.65 -7.69
C MET A 141 -13.89 5.85 -8.53
N LYS A 142 -14.17 5.82 -9.84
CA LYS A 142 -13.75 6.87 -10.79
C LYS A 142 -14.11 8.29 -10.34
N PRO A 143 -15.37 8.63 -9.99
CA PRO A 143 -15.71 9.99 -9.59
C PRO A 143 -15.01 10.44 -8.31
N ILE A 144 -14.71 9.51 -7.38
CA ILE A 144 -14.00 9.83 -6.14
C ILE A 144 -12.57 10.27 -6.44
N PHE A 145 -11.82 9.43 -7.13
CA PHE A 145 -10.44 9.75 -7.47
C PHE A 145 -10.36 10.92 -8.45
N HIS A 146 -11.33 11.06 -9.37
CA HIS A 146 -11.38 12.21 -10.26
C HIS A 146 -11.54 13.54 -9.50
N SER A 147 -12.45 13.58 -8.52
CA SER A 147 -12.63 14.75 -7.65
C SER A 147 -11.37 15.05 -6.83
N PHE A 148 -10.66 14.02 -6.39
CA PHE A 148 -9.41 14.17 -5.63
C PHE A 148 -8.29 14.76 -6.49
N PHE A 149 -8.01 14.19 -7.66
CA PHE A 149 -6.93 14.71 -8.51
C PHE A 149 -7.20 16.14 -8.97
N ALA A 150 -8.48 16.51 -9.16
CA ALA A 150 -8.90 17.87 -9.45
C ALA A 150 -8.68 18.86 -8.27
N SER A 151 -8.61 18.38 -7.03
CA SER A 151 -8.36 19.22 -5.86
C SER A 151 -6.87 19.44 -5.55
N ILE A 152 -5.97 18.67 -6.16
CA ILE A 152 -4.52 18.80 -5.93
C ILE A 152 -4.02 20.14 -6.53
N PRO A 153 -3.36 21.01 -5.73
CA PRO A 153 -2.88 22.30 -6.23
C PRO A 153 -1.88 22.15 -7.38
N HIS A 154 -1.94 23.05 -8.37
CA HIS A 154 -1.10 23.02 -9.57
C HIS A 154 0.42 22.91 -9.28
N ASP A 155 0.89 23.52 -8.20
CA ASP A 155 2.31 23.56 -7.83
C ASP A 155 2.88 22.20 -7.44
N TRP A 156 2.05 21.26 -7.01
CA TRP A 156 2.47 19.88 -6.76
C TRP A 156 2.93 19.18 -8.03
N TYR A 157 2.22 19.39 -9.13
CA TYR A 157 2.57 18.82 -10.42
C TYR A 157 3.82 19.45 -11.05
N ARG A 158 4.12 20.73 -10.77
CA ARG A 158 5.34 21.40 -11.25
C ARG A 158 6.61 20.88 -10.57
N LYS A 159 6.49 20.46 -9.31
CA LYS A 159 7.61 19.93 -8.53
C LYS A 159 7.97 18.51 -8.97
N ASN A 160 7.00 17.68 -9.33
CA ASN A 160 7.24 16.30 -9.74
C ASN A 160 7.86 16.21 -11.15
N LYS A 161 9.00 15.52 -11.27
CA LYS A 161 9.63 15.27 -12.57
C LYS A 161 8.72 14.41 -13.46
N LEU A 162 8.50 14.87 -14.70
CA LEU A 162 7.66 14.24 -15.75
C LEU A 162 7.89 12.73 -15.97
N ALA A 163 9.05 12.19 -15.60
CA ALA A 163 9.41 10.78 -15.80
C ALA A 163 8.59 9.80 -14.95
N ASN A 164 8.05 10.22 -13.80
CA ASN A 164 7.43 9.32 -12.82
C ASN A 164 5.91 9.55 -12.63
N TYR A 165 5.22 10.03 -13.67
CA TYR A 165 3.81 10.43 -13.56
C TYR A 165 2.87 9.28 -13.19
N GLU A 166 3.09 8.10 -13.79
CA GLU A 166 2.33 6.87 -13.46
C GLU A 166 2.56 6.46 -12.00
N ALA A 167 3.82 6.43 -11.56
CA ALA A 167 4.19 6.10 -10.19
C ALA A 167 3.61 7.08 -9.17
N TYR A 168 3.53 8.38 -9.51
CA TYR A 168 2.87 9.38 -8.66
C TYR A 168 1.40 9.05 -8.46
N TYR A 169 0.65 8.74 -9.53
CA TYR A 169 -0.75 8.38 -9.41
C TYR A 169 -0.98 7.06 -8.69
N ALA A 170 -0.19 6.04 -9.01
CA ALA A 170 -0.22 4.77 -8.31
C ALA A 170 0.01 4.95 -6.80
N SER A 171 0.91 5.86 -6.40
CA SER A 171 1.19 6.14 -4.99
C SER A 171 0.00 6.74 -4.24
N ILE A 172 -0.82 7.56 -4.91
CA ILE A 172 -2.03 8.14 -4.32
C ILE A 172 -3.08 7.05 -4.09
N PHE A 173 -3.27 6.17 -5.07
CA PHE A 173 -4.12 4.99 -4.93
C PHE A 173 -3.64 4.12 -3.76
N TYR A 174 -2.34 3.82 -3.72
CA TYR A 174 -1.72 3.07 -2.63
C TYR A 174 -2.00 3.71 -1.27
N CYS A 175 -1.75 5.01 -1.11
CA CYS A 175 -2.00 5.69 0.16
C CYS A 175 -3.45 5.59 0.60
N TYR A 176 -4.42 5.76 -0.30
CA TYR A 176 -5.85 5.63 0.02
C TYR A 176 -6.24 4.24 0.51
N PHE A 177 -5.77 3.18 -0.13
CA PHE A 177 -6.09 1.83 0.33
C PHE A 177 -5.31 1.43 1.58
N ALA A 178 -4.06 1.89 1.70
CA ALA A 178 -3.25 1.66 2.89
C ALA A 178 -3.81 2.39 4.12
N SER A 179 -4.34 3.60 3.93
CA SER A 179 -4.95 4.40 4.99
C SER A 179 -6.22 3.77 5.55
N LEU A 180 -6.95 2.99 4.75
CA LEU A 180 -8.08 2.17 5.18
C LEU A 180 -7.70 0.97 6.07
N GLY A 181 -6.41 0.73 6.32
CA GLY A 181 -5.93 -0.40 7.11
C GLY A 181 -6.06 -1.75 6.40
N LEU A 182 -6.15 -1.75 5.08
CA LEU A 182 -6.28 -2.97 4.26
C LEU A 182 -4.93 -3.63 4.01
N ASP A 183 -4.92 -4.90 3.62
CA ASP A 183 -3.74 -5.52 3.01
C ASP A 183 -3.60 -5.02 1.56
N VAL A 184 -2.65 -4.11 1.35
CA VAL A 184 -2.28 -3.56 0.05
C VAL A 184 -0.86 -4.01 -0.26
N ARG A 185 -0.67 -4.54 -1.47
CA ARG A 185 0.62 -4.95 -2.03
C ARG A 185 0.89 -4.13 -3.27
N ALA A 186 1.80 -3.17 -3.16
CA ALA A 186 2.29 -2.42 -4.30
C ALA A 186 3.39 -3.21 -5.02
N GLU A 187 3.47 -3.07 -6.34
CA GLU A 187 4.44 -3.76 -7.19
C GLU A 187 4.46 -5.28 -6.92
N ASP A 188 3.27 -5.87 -6.92
CA ASP A 188 3.01 -7.25 -6.48
C ASP A 188 3.45 -8.26 -7.55
N VAL A 189 4.43 -9.09 -7.20
CA VAL A 189 5.12 -9.97 -8.14
C VAL A 189 4.29 -11.23 -8.46
N THR A 190 4.36 -11.68 -9.71
CA THR A 190 3.78 -12.90 -10.23
C THR A 190 4.81 -13.65 -11.08
N ASN A 191 4.50 -14.89 -11.46
CA ASN A 191 5.29 -15.64 -12.43
C ASN A 191 5.27 -15.03 -13.85
N HIS A 192 4.33 -14.14 -14.16
CA HIS A 192 4.16 -13.52 -15.48
C HIS A 192 4.58 -12.04 -15.54
N GLY A 193 5.08 -11.49 -14.42
CA GLY A 193 5.49 -10.09 -14.31
C GLY A 193 5.12 -9.50 -12.95
N GLN A 194 5.01 -8.19 -12.89
CA GLN A 194 4.64 -7.45 -11.69
C GLN A 194 3.41 -6.61 -12.00
N VAL A 195 2.40 -6.71 -11.14
CA VAL A 195 1.22 -5.84 -11.22
C VAL A 195 1.41 -4.65 -10.30
N ASP A 196 0.90 -3.49 -10.70
CA ASP A 196 1.20 -2.24 -9.99
C ASP A 196 0.68 -2.26 -8.56
N MET A 197 -0.54 -2.78 -8.33
CA MET A 197 -1.10 -2.85 -6.98
C MET A 197 -2.18 -3.93 -6.86
N THR A 198 -2.19 -4.63 -5.73
CA THR A 198 -3.28 -5.54 -5.35
C THR A 198 -3.81 -5.17 -3.97
N VAL A 199 -5.13 -5.11 -3.82
CA VAL A 199 -5.84 -4.81 -2.56
C VAL A 199 -6.69 -6.00 -2.16
N PHE A 200 -6.54 -6.45 -0.92
CA PHE A 200 -7.33 -7.52 -0.33
C PHE A 200 -8.36 -6.96 0.64
N PHE A 201 -9.61 -7.34 0.45
CA PHE A 201 -10.72 -6.90 1.28
C PHE A 201 -11.73 -8.02 1.45
N GLU A 202 -11.90 -8.53 2.67
CA GLU A 202 -12.78 -9.68 2.95
C GLU A 202 -12.46 -10.87 2.02
N ASN A 203 -13.44 -11.38 1.27
CA ASN A 203 -13.28 -12.42 0.26
C ASN A 203 -13.00 -11.86 -1.15
N LYS A 204 -12.71 -10.57 -1.29
CA LYS A 204 -12.49 -9.88 -2.58
C LYS A 204 -11.02 -9.52 -2.79
N VAL A 205 -10.58 -9.59 -4.04
CA VAL A 205 -9.24 -9.15 -4.47
C VAL A 205 -9.41 -8.15 -5.60
N PHE A 206 -8.81 -6.98 -5.45
CA PHE A 206 -8.83 -5.92 -6.46
C PHE A 206 -7.41 -5.77 -7.03
N VAL A 207 -7.25 -6.07 -8.31
CA VAL A 207 -5.96 -6.05 -9.03
C VAL A 207 -5.95 -4.82 -9.93
N PHE A 208 -5.04 -3.89 -9.65
CA PHE A 208 -4.95 -2.59 -10.33
C PHE A 208 -3.74 -2.54 -11.25
N GLU A 209 -3.95 -2.01 -12.45
CA GLU A 209 -2.90 -1.60 -13.37
C GLU A 209 -3.15 -0.15 -13.79
N PHE A 210 -2.08 0.63 -13.80
CA PHE A 210 -2.09 2.06 -14.08
C PHE A 210 -1.41 2.32 -15.42
N LYS A 211 -1.98 3.21 -16.23
CA LYS A 211 -1.38 3.66 -17.49
C LYS A 211 -1.58 5.15 -17.71
N VAL A 212 -0.65 5.76 -18.42
CA VAL A 212 -0.74 7.14 -18.87
C VAL A 212 -1.01 7.17 -20.38
N ILE A 213 -2.14 7.75 -20.79
CA ILE A 213 -2.64 7.63 -22.17
C ILE A 213 -1.73 8.28 -23.22
N GLU A 214 -0.89 9.25 -22.84
CA GLU A 214 0.10 9.83 -23.75
C GLU A 214 1.29 8.90 -24.02
N LEU A 215 1.41 7.81 -23.27
CA LEU A 215 2.47 6.81 -23.41
C LEU A 215 1.98 5.47 -23.96
N THR A 216 0.67 5.23 -23.99
CA THR A 216 0.09 3.93 -24.32
C THR A 216 -1.27 4.07 -25.00
N GLU A 217 -1.68 3.04 -25.74
CA GLU A 217 -3.04 2.98 -26.29
C GLU A 217 -4.12 2.96 -25.20
N LYS A 218 -5.29 3.51 -25.51
CA LYS A 218 -6.45 3.48 -24.61
C LYS A 218 -6.97 2.04 -24.45
N GLY A 219 -7.38 1.68 -23.23
CA GLY A 219 -7.75 0.33 -22.82
C GLY A 219 -6.55 -0.58 -22.53
N SER A 220 -5.32 -0.06 -22.56
CA SER A 220 -4.11 -0.88 -22.40
C SER A 220 -3.96 -1.43 -20.98
N ALA A 221 -4.39 -0.70 -19.95
CA ALA A 221 -4.26 -1.10 -18.56
C ALA A 221 -5.01 -2.42 -18.26
N LEU A 222 -6.32 -2.46 -18.50
CA LEU A 222 -7.13 -3.68 -18.26
C LEU A 222 -6.70 -4.83 -19.19
N SER A 223 -6.35 -4.51 -20.44
CA SER A 223 -5.85 -5.49 -21.40
C SER A 223 -4.56 -6.14 -20.91
N GLN A 224 -3.63 -5.37 -20.32
CA GLN A 224 -2.39 -5.90 -19.78
C GLN A 224 -2.64 -6.90 -18.65
N ILE A 225 -3.50 -6.57 -17.68
CA ILE A 225 -3.83 -7.47 -16.56
C ILE A 225 -4.34 -8.82 -17.09
N LYS A 226 -5.24 -8.79 -18.09
CA LYS A 226 -5.81 -9.99 -18.69
C LYS A 226 -4.80 -10.81 -19.47
N GLN A 227 -3.97 -10.16 -20.30
CA GLN A 227 -2.95 -10.83 -21.11
C GLN A 227 -1.88 -11.49 -20.24
N LYS A 228 -1.45 -10.79 -19.18
CA LYS A 228 -0.46 -11.28 -18.22
C LYS A 228 -1.04 -12.23 -17.18
N ARG A 229 -2.38 -12.29 -17.07
CA ARG A 229 -3.11 -13.18 -16.16
C ARG A 229 -2.70 -13.03 -14.70
N TYR A 230 -2.43 -11.79 -14.26
CA TYR A 230 -1.95 -11.52 -12.91
C TYR A 230 -2.88 -12.02 -11.80
N TYR A 231 -4.15 -12.22 -12.11
CA TYR A 231 -5.17 -12.72 -11.19
C TYR A 231 -5.09 -14.23 -10.88
N GLU A 232 -4.41 -15.04 -11.70
CA GLU A 232 -4.42 -16.50 -11.56
C GLU A 232 -3.88 -16.97 -10.20
N LYS A 233 -2.89 -16.25 -9.63
CA LYS A 233 -2.34 -16.54 -8.29
C LYS A 233 -3.38 -16.42 -7.16
N HIS A 234 -4.50 -15.73 -7.41
CA HIS A 234 -5.55 -15.51 -6.42
C HIS A 234 -6.75 -16.46 -6.55
N LEU A 235 -6.77 -17.31 -7.58
CA LEU A 235 -7.90 -18.23 -7.84
C LEU A 235 -8.00 -19.36 -6.80
N ASN A 236 -6.87 -19.81 -6.25
CA ASN A 236 -6.78 -20.97 -5.36
C ASN A 236 -5.91 -20.68 -4.14
N VAL A 237 -6.41 -19.82 -3.26
CA VAL A 237 -5.73 -19.45 -2.02
C VAL A 237 -6.47 -20.02 -0.81
N ASP A 238 -5.73 -20.33 0.24
CA ASP A 238 -6.32 -20.80 1.50
C ASP A 238 -6.95 -19.65 2.30
N ARG A 239 -7.46 -19.97 3.50
CA ARG A 239 -8.07 -18.99 4.40
C ARG A 239 -7.13 -17.85 4.81
N ASN A 240 -5.82 -18.06 4.75
CA ASN A 240 -4.81 -17.05 5.08
C ASN A 240 -4.36 -16.24 3.86
N GLY A 241 -4.80 -16.63 2.65
CA GLY A 241 -4.44 -15.97 1.40
C GLY A 241 -3.14 -16.45 0.77
N ASP A 242 -2.61 -17.58 1.24
CA ASP A 242 -1.44 -18.22 0.65
C ASP A 242 -1.86 -19.14 -0.49
N SER A 243 -1.05 -19.17 -1.56
CA SER A 243 -1.28 -20.01 -2.73
C SER A 243 -1.25 -21.49 -2.34
N ILE A 244 -2.34 -22.22 -2.57
CA ILE A 244 -2.37 -23.67 -2.30
C ILE A 244 -1.75 -24.39 -3.50
N THR A 245 -0.54 -24.93 -3.33
CA THR A 245 0.08 -25.81 -4.35
C THR A 245 -0.64 -27.16 -4.42
N VAL A 246 -0.47 -27.89 -5.53
CA VAL A 246 -1.04 -29.24 -5.72
C VAL A 246 -0.58 -30.21 -4.61
N GLU A 247 0.67 -30.08 -4.17
CA GLU A 247 1.25 -30.88 -3.09
C GLU A 247 0.61 -30.54 -1.74
N THR A 248 0.40 -29.25 -1.45
CA THR A 248 -0.30 -28.79 -0.24
C THR A 248 -1.77 -29.24 -0.23
N ARG A 249 -2.45 -29.26 -1.39
CA ARG A 249 -3.79 -29.86 -1.53
C ARG A 249 -3.80 -31.35 -1.17
N HIS A 250 -2.85 -32.12 -1.70
CA HIS A 250 -2.79 -33.56 -1.45
C HIS A 250 -2.50 -33.85 0.03
N ALA A 251 -1.53 -33.16 0.64
CA ALA A 251 -1.19 -33.32 2.05
C ALA A 251 -2.35 -32.94 3.01
N LEU A 252 -3.04 -31.82 2.75
CA LEU A 252 -4.19 -31.38 3.56
C LEU A 252 -5.42 -32.29 3.38
N SER A 253 -5.62 -32.85 2.18
CA SER A 253 -6.73 -33.77 1.90
C SER A 253 -6.62 -35.11 2.65
N LEU A 254 -5.38 -35.53 2.95
CA LEU A 254 -5.09 -36.76 3.69
C LEU A 254 -5.23 -36.58 5.22
N GLN A 255 -5.02 -35.37 5.73
CA GLN A 255 -5.01 -35.11 7.18
C GLN A 255 -6.37 -34.67 7.72
N ASN A 256 -7.11 -33.82 7.01
CA ASN A 256 -8.42 -33.36 7.47
C ASN A 256 -9.28 -32.82 6.30
N PRO A 257 -10.12 -33.66 5.65
CA PRO A 257 -10.89 -33.27 4.46
C PRO A 257 -11.81 -32.04 4.68
N SER A 258 -12.24 -31.80 5.92
CA SER A 258 -13.11 -30.69 6.32
C SER A 258 -12.39 -29.34 6.41
N SER A 259 -11.06 -29.31 6.50
CA SER A 259 -10.29 -28.05 6.62
C SER A 259 -10.00 -27.38 5.27
N LEU A 260 -10.22 -28.09 4.16
CA LEU A 260 -10.10 -27.57 2.78
C LEU A 260 -11.40 -26.85 2.33
N GLN A 261 -11.85 -25.85 3.08
CA GLN A 261 -12.81 -24.88 2.51
C GLN A 261 -12.02 -23.88 1.67
N ILE A 262 -11.85 -24.19 0.39
CA ILE A 262 -11.39 -23.21 -0.60
C ILE A 262 -12.49 -22.15 -0.72
N GLN A 263 -12.28 -20.97 -0.14
CA GLN A 263 -13.17 -19.85 -0.39
C GLN A 263 -12.87 -19.32 -1.80
N LYS A 264 -13.86 -19.41 -2.68
CA LYS A 264 -13.79 -18.77 -3.98
C LYS A 264 -13.76 -17.26 -3.75
N ARG A 265 -12.62 -16.64 -4.04
CA ARG A 265 -12.48 -15.18 -3.95
C ARG A 265 -13.14 -14.53 -5.15
N GLU A 266 -13.74 -13.38 -4.92
CA GLU A 266 -14.23 -12.52 -5.99
C GLU A 266 -13.07 -11.65 -6.47
N ILE A 267 -12.67 -11.76 -7.73
CA ILE A 267 -11.51 -11.04 -8.25
C ILE A 267 -11.98 -9.96 -9.22
N TYR A 268 -11.51 -8.73 -8.98
CA TYR A 268 -11.83 -7.54 -9.74
C TYR A 268 -10.55 -7.05 -10.40
N LEU A 269 -10.51 -7.05 -11.73
CA LEU A 269 -9.42 -6.46 -12.51
C LEU A 269 -9.80 -5.01 -12.80
N ILE A 270 -8.92 -4.07 -12.51
CA ILE A 270 -9.18 -2.64 -12.64
C ILE A 270 -8.04 -1.99 -13.41
N GLY A 271 -8.32 -1.56 -14.64
CA GLY A 271 -7.41 -0.72 -15.42
C GLY A 271 -7.75 0.74 -15.19
N VAL A 272 -6.79 1.55 -14.76
CA VAL A 272 -6.96 2.99 -14.55
C VAL A 272 -6.03 3.75 -15.50
N GLU A 273 -6.60 4.71 -16.23
CA GLU A 273 -5.86 5.50 -17.21
C GLU A 273 -5.89 6.97 -16.84
N PHE A 274 -4.72 7.60 -16.91
CA PHE A 274 -4.51 9.01 -16.57
C PHE A 274 -4.07 9.80 -17.78
N SER A 275 -4.41 11.09 -17.78
CA SER A 275 -3.92 12.10 -18.72
C SER A 275 -2.91 13.00 -18.00
N ARG A 276 -1.73 13.16 -18.60
CA ARG A 276 -0.73 14.17 -18.20
C ARG A 276 -1.21 15.57 -18.47
N GLU A 277 -1.98 15.77 -19.53
CA GLU A 277 -2.54 17.06 -19.89
C GLU A 277 -3.61 17.50 -18.88
N ASP A 278 -4.59 16.64 -18.64
CA ASP A 278 -5.72 16.91 -17.73
C ASP A 278 -5.34 16.73 -16.26
N ARG A 279 -4.20 16.08 -16.00
CA ARG A 279 -3.69 15.72 -14.68
C ARG A 279 -4.67 14.91 -13.84
N ASN A 280 -5.46 14.07 -14.50
CA ASN A 280 -6.57 13.37 -13.87
C ASN A 280 -6.82 12.01 -14.52
N ILE A 281 -7.65 11.18 -13.88
CA ILE A 281 -8.19 9.96 -14.46
C ILE A 281 -9.09 10.32 -15.64
N THR A 282 -8.78 9.76 -16.80
CA THR A 282 -9.62 9.83 -18.01
C THR A 282 -10.50 8.60 -18.14
N ASN A 283 -9.99 7.43 -17.73
CA ASN A 283 -10.70 6.17 -17.85
C ASN A 283 -10.49 5.25 -16.64
N LEU A 284 -11.53 4.47 -16.31
CA LEU A 284 -11.47 3.40 -15.34
C LEU A 284 -12.35 2.27 -15.87
N GLU A 285 -11.71 1.18 -16.27
CA GLU A 285 -12.37 -0.01 -16.78
C GLU A 285 -12.15 -1.15 -15.81
N TRP A 286 -13.14 -2.03 -15.68
CA TRP A 286 -13.01 -3.16 -14.78
C TRP A 286 -13.77 -4.38 -15.26
N GLU A 287 -13.34 -5.54 -14.79
CA GLU A 287 -13.99 -6.82 -15.02
C GLU A 287 -13.93 -7.67 -13.76
N LYS A 288 -15.00 -8.43 -13.50
CA LYS A 288 -15.03 -9.45 -12.45
C LYS A 288 -14.79 -10.83 -13.06
N ILE A 289 -13.93 -11.62 -12.42
CA ILE A 289 -13.63 -13.03 -12.76
C ILE A 289 -14.22 -13.97 -11.71
#